data_AF-A0A9W7JL18-F1
#
_entry.id   AF-A0A9W7JL18-F1
#
_cell.length_a   1.000
_cell.length_b   1.000
_cell.length_c   1.000
_cell.angle_alpha   90.00
_cell.angle_beta   90.00
_cell.angle_gamma   90.00
#
_symmetry.space_group_name_H-M   'P 1'
#
loop_
_entity.id
_entity.type
_entity.pdbx_description
1 polymer ?
#
loop_
_entity_poly.entity_id
_entity_poly.type
_entity_poly.pdbx_seq_one_letter_code
_entity_poly.pdbx_strand_id
1 'polypeptide(L)'
;MFDRFSTIVNGLKGFGETIPEDKLVRKLLYSLPESWDGKRIAIIEAKNLKTLKLDELVGSLLTHEIMKQEREEEKKKEEKRVEKLEVEKKKKMVIALKASLLEESSSSEEDELEELAMIAKLFSRFMRSN
;
A
#
# COMPACT_ATOMS: atom_id res chain seq x y z
N MET A 1 -14.82 6.22 -13.74
CA MET A 1 -14.36 6.57 -15.11
C MET A 1 -15.42 6.22 -16.15
N PHE A 2 -16.04 5.04 -16.06
CA PHE A 2 -17.05 4.59 -17.00
C PHE A 2 -18.33 5.45 -17.03
N ASP A 3 -18.81 5.94 -15.89
CA ASP A 3 -20.07 6.73 -15.85
C ASP A 3 -20.00 7.99 -16.73
N ARG A 4 -18.90 8.75 -16.64
CA ARG A 4 -18.68 9.93 -17.47
C ARG A 4 -18.60 9.57 -18.96
N PHE A 5 -17.97 8.45 -19.28
CA PHE A 5 -17.91 7.94 -20.66
C PHE A 5 -19.31 7.61 -21.17
N SER A 6 -20.11 6.88 -20.40
CA SER A 6 -21.49 6.52 -20.74
C SER A 6 -22.39 7.74 -20.89
N THR A 7 -22.28 8.75 -20.02
CA THR A 7 -23.03 10.01 -20.16
C THR A 7 -22.73 10.70 -21.48
N ILE A 8 -21.45 10.79 -21.88
CA ILE A 8 -21.05 11.43 -23.14
C ILE A 8 -21.59 10.62 -24.34
N VAL A 9 -21.40 9.30 -24.34
CA VAL A 9 -21.86 8.43 -25.45
C VAL A 9 -23.38 8.49 -25.60
N ASN A 10 -24.11 8.45 -24.49
CA ASN A 10 -25.57 8.55 -24.50
C ASN A 10 -26.04 9.93 -24.96
N GLY A 11 -25.35 11.01 -24.56
CA GLY A 11 -25.61 12.36 -25.05
C GLY A 11 -25.45 12.47 -26.57
N LEU A 12 -24.32 11.99 -27.10
CA LEU A 12 -24.05 11.98 -28.55
C LEU A 12 -25.11 11.18 -29.32
N LYS A 13 -25.51 10.02 -28.80
CA LYS A 13 -26.59 9.21 -29.37
C LYS A 13 -27.92 9.98 -29.39
N GLY A 14 -28.21 10.75 -28.35
CA GLY A 14 -29.39 11.64 -28.29
C GLY A 14 -29.37 12.76 -29.34
N PHE A 15 -28.19 13.23 -29.75
CA PHE A 15 -28.03 14.20 -30.85
C PHE A 15 -28.04 13.55 -32.25
N GLY A 16 -28.27 12.23 -32.34
CA GLY A 16 -28.26 11.48 -33.60
C GLY A 16 -26.87 11.00 -34.02
N GLU A 17 -25.82 11.31 -33.27
CA GLU A 17 -24.48 10.79 -33.53
C GLU A 17 -24.31 9.40 -32.90
N THR A 18 -24.33 8.36 -33.73
CA THR A 18 -24.04 6.99 -33.28
C THR A 18 -22.60 6.64 -33.59
N ILE A 19 -21.81 6.40 -32.53
CA ILE A 19 -20.42 5.97 -32.66
C ILE A 19 -20.38 4.43 -32.77
N PRO A 20 -19.67 3.87 -33.77
CA PRO A 20 -19.41 2.44 -33.86
C PRO A 20 -18.78 1.85 -32.60
N GLU A 21 -19.14 0.62 -32.26
CA GLU A 21 -18.70 -0.03 -31.01
C GLU A 21 -17.17 -0.20 -30.94
N ASP A 22 -16.51 -0.52 -32.06
CA ASP A 22 -15.05 -0.64 -32.13
C ASP A 22 -14.34 0.68 -31.81
N LYS A 23 -14.93 1.81 -32.22
CA LYS A 23 -14.43 3.15 -31.88
C LYS A 23 -14.66 3.47 -30.40
N LEU A 24 -15.79 3.06 -29.83
CA LEU A 24 -16.07 3.24 -28.39
C LEU A 24 -15.07 2.45 -27.55
N VAL A 25 -14.82 1.18 -27.89
CA VAL A 25 -13.83 0.32 -27.23
C VAL A 25 -12.44 0.96 -27.25
N ARG A 26 -12.00 1.46 -28.41
CA ARG A 26 -10.71 2.16 -28.52
C ARG A 26 -10.69 3.43 -27.66
N LYS A 27 -11.72 4.28 -27.75
CA LYS A 27 -11.81 5.51 -26.96
C LYS A 27 -11.79 5.23 -25.46
N LEU A 28 -12.44 4.16 -25.01
CA LEU A 28 -12.41 3.74 -23.61
C LEU A 28 -11.01 3.27 -23.18
N LEU A 29 -10.33 2.45 -24.00
CA LEU A 29 -8.95 2.01 -23.70
C LEU A 29 -7.96 3.18 -23.64
N TYR A 30 -8.07 4.14 -24.56
CA TYR A 30 -7.19 5.31 -24.59
C TYR A 30 -7.50 6.32 -23.50
N SER A 31 -8.72 6.34 -22.94
CA SER A 31 -9.06 7.23 -21.83
C SER A 31 -8.61 6.71 -20.47
N LEU A 32 -8.14 5.45 -20.38
CA LEU A 32 -7.61 4.88 -19.13
C LEU A 32 -6.36 5.64 -18.64
N PRO A 33 -6.18 5.78 -17.31
CA PRO A 33 -5.00 6.43 -16.73
C PRO A 33 -3.71 5.66 -17.04
N GLU A 34 -2.56 6.32 -16.94
CA GLU A 34 -1.23 5.71 -17.17
C GLU A 34 -0.98 4.47 -16.30
N SER A 35 -1.54 4.42 -15.10
CA SER A 35 -1.43 3.24 -14.22
C SER A 35 -2.03 1.95 -14.82
N TRP A 36 -2.80 2.06 -15.90
CA TRP A 36 -3.39 0.94 -16.63
C TRP A 36 -2.61 0.57 -17.91
N ASP A 37 -1.49 1.23 -18.22
CA ASP A 37 -0.78 1.05 -19.48
C ASP A 37 -0.42 -0.41 -19.79
N GLY A 38 0.10 -1.13 -18.80
CA GLY A 38 0.42 -2.56 -18.98
C GLY A 38 -0.80 -3.38 -19.42
N LYS A 39 -1.98 -3.10 -18.88
CA LYS A 39 -3.22 -3.75 -19.29
C LYS A 39 -3.74 -3.26 -20.61
N ARG A 40 -3.65 -1.95 -20.87
CA ARG A 40 -4.02 -1.32 -22.14
C ARG A 40 -3.27 -2.01 -23.29
N ILE A 41 -1.95 -2.11 -23.18
CA ILE A 41 -1.07 -2.75 -24.17
C ILE A 41 -1.43 -4.23 -24.32
N ALA A 42 -1.54 -4.98 -23.22
CA ALA A 42 -1.88 -6.40 -23.27
C ALA A 42 -3.24 -6.67 -23.97
N ILE A 43 -4.25 -5.82 -23.76
CA ILE A 43 -5.55 -5.95 -24.44
C ILE A 43 -5.41 -5.64 -25.94
N ILE A 44 -4.66 -4.61 -26.30
CA ILE A 44 -4.40 -4.22 -27.69
C ILE A 44 -3.67 -5.33 -28.44
N GLU A 45 -2.70 -5.99 -27.80
CA GLU A 45 -1.92 -7.08 -28.38
C GLU A 45 -2.69 -8.40 -28.45
N ALA A 46 -3.44 -8.75 -27.40
CA ALA A 46 -4.07 -10.06 -27.28
C ALA A 46 -5.43 -10.18 -28.00
N LYS A 47 -6.18 -9.08 -28.16
CA LYS A 47 -7.55 -9.13 -28.69
C LYS A 47 -7.71 -8.31 -29.97
N ASN A 48 -8.53 -8.82 -30.88
CA ASN A 48 -9.02 -8.01 -31.99
C ASN A 48 -10.06 -6.99 -31.48
N LEU A 49 -9.65 -5.73 -31.38
CA LEU A 49 -10.50 -4.65 -30.88
C LEU A 49 -11.77 -4.40 -31.72
N LYS A 50 -11.84 -4.91 -32.95
CA LYS A 50 -13.04 -4.79 -33.81
C LYS A 50 -14.15 -5.74 -33.41
N THR A 51 -13.83 -6.85 -32.75
CA THR A 51 -14.80 -7.88 -32.35
C THR A 51 -15.10 -7.85 -30.86
N LEU A 52 -14.29 -7.12 -30.08
CA LEU A 52 -14.48 -6.95 -28.65
C LEU A 52 -15.72 -6.09 -28.39
N LYS A 53 -16.65 -6.59 -27.59
CA LYS A 53 -17.82 -5.82 -27.16
C LYS A 53 -17.45 -4.83 -26.07
N LEU A 54 -18.12 -3.68 -26.07
CA LEU A 54 -17.88 -2.63 -25.06
C LEU A 54 -18.19 -3.15 -23.65
N ASP A 55 -19.31 -3.83 -23.48
CA ASP A 55 -19.73 -4.37 -22.17
C ASP A 55 -18.73 -5.40 -21.62
N GLU A 56 -18.15 -6.22 -22.49
CA GLU A 56 -17.12 -7.19 -22.10
C GLU A 56 -15.85 -6.48 -21.61
N LEU A 57 -15.41 -5.44 -22.32
CA LEU A 57 -14.28 -4.62 -21.90
C LEU A 57 -14.55 -3.97 -20.55
N VAL A 58 -15.73 -3.37 -20.38
CA VAL A 58 -16.12 -2.69 -19.15
C VAL A 58 -16.17 -3.67 -17.98
N GLY A 59 -16.78 -4.84 -18.17
CA GLY A 59 -16.80 -5.91 -17.17
C GLY A 59 -15.39 -6.31 -16.74
N SER A 60 -14.48 -6.54 -17.70
CA SER A 60 -13.09 -6.91 -17.42
C SER A 60 -12.32 -5.83 -16.65
N LEU A 61 -12.54 -4.55 -16.98
CA LEU A 61 -11.93 -3.43 -16.26
C LEU A 61 -12.47 -3.33 -14.83
N LEU A 62 -13.78 -3.44 -14.62
CA LEU A 62 -14.39 -3.41 -13.28
C LEU A 62 -13.90 -4.56 -12.40
N THR A 63 -13.88 -5.79 -12.92
CA THR A 63 -13.35 -6.95 -12.18
C THR A 63 -11.91 -6.72 -11.76
N HIS A 64 -11.07 -6.14 -12.64
CA HIS A 64 -9.69 -5.84 -12.27
C HIS A 64 -9.57 -4.79 -11.16
N GLU A 65 -10.40 -3.74 -11.22
CA GLU A 65 -10.41 -2.69 -10.20
C GLU A 65 -10.75 -3.29 -8.83
N ILE A 66 -11.77 -4.13 -8.75
CA ILE A 66 -12.18 -4.83 -7.52
C ILE A 66 -11.03 -5.71 -7.00
N MET A 67 -10.47 -6.58 -7.85
CA MET A 67 -9.35 -7.45 -7.46
C MET A 67 -8.09 -6.67 -7.05
N LYS A 68 -7.89 -5.47 -7.60
CA LYS A 68 -6.78 -4.60 -7.20
C LYS A 68 -7.03 -4.04 -5.80
N GLN A 69 -8.24 -3.57 -5.52
CA GLN A 69 -8.63 -3.07 -4.20
C GLN A 69 -8.52 -4.15 -3.12
N GLU A 70 -9.03 -5.36 -3.38
CA GLU A 70 -8.93 -6.49 -2.44
C GLU A 70 -7.47 -6.79 -2.07
N ARG A 71 -6.58 -6.86 -3.07
CA ARG A 71 -5.14 -7.08 -2.83
C ARG A 71 -4.49 -5.94 -2.06
N GLU A 72 -4.88 -4.70 -2.29
CA GLU A 72 -4.39 -3.55 -1.53
C GLU A 72 -4.85 -3.59 -0.07
N GLU A 73 -6.09 -4.01 0.19
CA GLU A 73 -6.60 -4.19 1.54
C GLU A 73 -5.90 -5.32 2.28
N GLU A 74 -5.65 -6.45 1.61
CA GLU A 74 -4.90 -7.56 2.18
C GLU A 74 -3.47 -7.14 2.55
N LYS A 75 -2.78 -6.43 1.65
CA LYS A 75 -1.45 -5.88 1.93
C LYS A 75 -1.45 -4.97 3.15
N LYS A 76 -2.40 -4.05 3.25
CA LYS A 76 -2.54 -3.16 4.42
C LYS A 76 -2.81 -3.92 5.72
N LYS A 77 -3.59 -5.01 5.66
CA LYS A 77 -3.84 -5.86 6.83
C LYS A 77 -2.57 -6.59 7.27
N GLU A 78 -1.79 -7.08 6.31
CA GLU A 78 -0.54 -7.77 6.59
C GLU A 78 0.52 -6.82 7.16
N GLU A 79 0.68 -5.63 6.57
CA GLU A 79 1.57 -4.58 7.09
C GLU A 79 1.26 -4.23 8.54
N LYS A 80 -0.03 -4.06 8.88
CA LYS A 80 -0.47 -3.81 10.27
C LYS A 80 -0.17 -4.97 11.21
N ARG A 81 -0.26 -6.22 10.74
CA ARG A 81 0.08 -7.40 11.53
C ARG A 81 1.58 -7.45 11.82
N VAL A 82 2.41 -7.22 10.81
CA VAL A 82 3.87 -7.18 10.94
C VAL A 82 4.28 -6.06 11.91
N GLU A 83 3.73 -4.86 11.76
CA GLU A 83 3.99 -3.73 12.66
C GLU A 83 3.62 -4.06 14.11
N LYS A 84 2.44 -4.66 14.34
CA LYS A 84 2.00 -5.05 15.68
C LYS A 84 2.96 -6.06 16.32
N LEU A 85 3.42 -7.05 15.56
CA LEU A 85 4.37 -8.06 16.03
C LEU A 85 5.73 -7.45 16.35
N GLU A 86 6.22 -6.50 15.55
CA GLU A 86 7.46 -5.77 15.85
C GLU A 86 7.36 -4.94 17.12
N VAL A 87 6.25 -4.21 17.31
CA VAL A 87 5.99 -3.44 18.53
C VAL A 87 5.94 -4.35 19.76
N GLU A 88 5.30 -5.52 19.65
CA GLU A 88 5.23 -6.48 20.75
C GLU A 88 6.59 -7.08 21.09
N LYS A 89 7.40 -7.42 20.08
CA LYS A 89 8.79 -7.87 20.27
C LYS A 89 9.65 -6.81 20.97
N LYS A 90 9.57 -5.55 20.52
CA LYS A 90 10.27 -4.41 21.15
C LYS A 90 9.87 -4.26 22.62
N LYS A 91 8.57 -4.34 22.94
CA LYS A 91 8.08 -4.28 24.33
C LYS A 91 8.65 -5.41 25.19
N LYS A 92 8.62 -6.66 24.71
CA LYS A 92 9.17 -7.82 25.43
C LYS A 92 10.67 -7.67 25.69
N MET A 93 11.42 -7.17 24.69
CA MET A 93 12.85 -6.94 24.84
C MET A 93 13.17 -5.86 25.88
N VAL A 94 12.41 -4.75 25.90
CA VAL A 94 12.56 -3.72 26.93
C VAL A 94 12.28 -4.27 28.33
N ILE A 95 11.27 -5.13 28.49
CA ILE A 95 10.96 -5.76 29.78
C ILE A 95 12.11 -6.69 30.22
N ALA A 96 12.61 -7.53 29.32
CA ALA A 96 13.72 -8.44 29.62
C ALA A 96 15.00 -7.68 30.03
N LEU A 97 15.33 -6.59 29.31
CA LEU A 97 16.48 -5.73 29.64
C LEU A 97 16.32 -5.03 31.01
N LYS A 98 15.09 -4.64 31.38
CA LYS A 98 14.82 -4.08 32.70
C LYS A 98 14.92 -5.12 33.81
N ALA A 99 14.47 -6.35 33.56
CA ALA A 99 14.54 -7.43 34.54
C ALA A 99 16.00 -7.87 34.79
N SER A 100 16.83 -7.98 33.74
CA SER A 100 18.24 -8.30 33.90
C SER A 100 19.00 -7.25 34.71
N LEU A 101 18.68 -5.96 34.51
CA LEU A 101 19.27 -4.87 35.30
C LEU A 101 18.86 -4.95 36.79
N LEU A 102 17.69 -5.51 37.09
CA LEU A 102 17.19 -5.64 38.45
C LEU A 102 17.83 -6.81 39.21
N GLU A 103 18.18 -7.89 38.51
CA GLU A 103 18.82 -9.09 39.09
C GLU A 103 20.31 -8.88 39.40
N GLU A 104 21.02 -8.05 38.62
CA GLU A 104 22.39 -7.62 38.93
C GLU A 104 22.47 -6.73 40.18
N SER A 105 21.34 -6.20 40.68
CA SER A 105 21.31 -5.43 41.91
C SER A 105 21.50 -6.29 43.16
N SER A 106 21.35 -7.61 43.13
CA SER A 106 21.31 -8.48 44.34
C SER A 106 22.68 -8.98 44.83
N SER A 107 23.80 -8.46 44.32
CA SER A 107 25.15 -8.78 44.82
C SER A 107 25.91 -7.49 45.16
N SER A 108 26.01 -7.18 46.45
CA SER A 108 26.71 -5.99 47.01
C SER A 108 26.19 -4.62 46.52
N GLU A 109 24.97 -4.26 46.96
CA GLU A 109 24.13 -3.23 46.32
C GLU A 109 24.50 -1.74 46.52
N GLU A 110 25.61 -1.36 47.19
CA GLU A 110 25.91 0.08 47.41
C GLU A 110 27.03 0.63 46.51
N ASP A 111 28.10 -0.14 46.26
CA ASP A 111 29.27 0.37 45.52
C ASP A 111 29.09 0.33 43.99
N GLU A 112 28.35 -0.65 43.45
CA GLU A 112 28.17 -0.81 41.99
C GLU A 112 27.18 0.21 41.39
N LEU A 113 26.19 0.67 42.16
CA LEU A 113 25.24 1.71 41.73
C LEU A 113 25.93 3.08 41.56
N GLU A 114 26.93 3.38 42.40
CA GLU A 114 27.73 4.60 42.32
C GLU A 114 28.62 4.60 41.07
N GLU A 115 29.25 3.46 40.76
CA GLU A 115 30.05 3.29 39.53
C GLU A 115 29.21 3.41 38.26
N LEU A 116 28.03 2.76 38.20
CA LEU A 116 27.13 2.88 37.05
C LEU A 116 26.64 4.33 36.85
N ALA A 117 26.35 5.04 37.96
CA ALA A 117 25.97 6.45 37.94
C ALA A 117 27.11 7.37 37.49
N MET A 118 28.36 7.06 37.85
CA MET A 118 29.55 7.77 37.38
C MET A 118 29.77 7.55 35.87
N ILE A 119 29.59 6.32 35.38
CA ILE A 119 29.67 6.00 33.93
C ILE A 119 28.57 6.72 33.15
N ALA A 120 27.33 6.75 33.65
CA ALA A 120 26.23 7.48 33.02
C ALA A 120 26.46 9.01 32.98
N LYS A 121 27.06 9.58 34.04
CA LYS A 121 27.49 11.01 34.06
C LYS A 121 28.60 11.30 33.05
N LEU A 122 29.55 10.38 32.87
CA LEU A 122 30.60 10.51 31.86
C LEU A 122 30.02 10.45 30.45
N PHE A 123 29.11 9.50 30.18
CA PHE A 123 28.46 9.36 28.89
C PHE A 123 27.61 10.58 28.52
N SER A 124 26.86 11.14 29.47
CA SER A 124 26.06 12.36 29.25
C SER A 124 26.91 13.62 29.08
N ARG A 125 28.09 13.73 29.72
CA ARG A 125 29.07 14.80 29.42
C ARG A 125 29.64 14.66 28.02
N PHE A 126 29.97 13.44 27.59
CA PHE A 126 30.48 13.18 26.26
C PHE A 126 29.47 13.57 25.18
N MET A 127 28.20 13.16 25.32
CA MET A 127 27.12 13.49 24.37
C MET A 127 26.76 14.99 24.33
N ARG A 128 27.09 15.77 25.36
CA ARG A 128 26.91 17.23 25.38
C ARG A 128 28.08 18.01 24.76
N SER A 129 29.20 17.34 24.52
CA SER A 129 30.43 17.96 24.02
C SER A 129 30.61 17.84 22.50
N ASN A 130 29.62 17.29 21.79
CA ASN A 130 29.55 17.17 20.34
C ASN A 130 28.24 17.78 19.85
#